data_AF-A0A925L6K3-F1
#
_entry.id   AF-A0A925L6K3-F1
#
_cell.length_a   1.000
_cell.length_b   1.000
_cell.length_c   1.000
_cell.angle_alpha   90.00
_cell.angle_beta   90.00
_cell.angle_gamma   90.00
#
_symmetry.space_group_name_H-M   'P 1'
#
loop_
_entity.id
_entity.type
_entity.pdbx_description
1 polymer ?
#
loop_
_entity_poly.entity_id
_entity_poly.type
_entity_poly.pdbx_seq_one_letter_code
_entity_poly.pdbx_strand_id
1 'polypeptide(L)'
;MGHGSESMHKSMMSGMDGMKQMKMSGDIDKDFAMMMKMHHQQALDMAKVEVEQGKSPELKAMASKMIKDQTKEIEQLDQWMKKQK
;
A
#
# COMPACT_ATOMS: atom_id res chain seq x y z
N MET A 1 -13.57 -11.38 17.72
CA MET A 1 -12.29 -10.76 17.32
C MET A 1 -12.42 -9.25 17.48
N GLY A 2 -11.36 -8.52 17.81
CA GLY A 2 -11.47 -7.05 17.96
C GLY A 2 -11.76 -6.37 16.62
N HIS A 3 -12.54 -5.28 16.63
CA HIS A 3 -12.92 -4.53 15.41
C HIS A 3 -11.70 -4.10 14.56
N GLY A 4 -10.54 -3.86 15.18
CA GLY A 4 -9.29 -3.53 14.47
C GLY A 4 -8.64 -4.69 13.74
N SER A 5 -8.70 -5.91 14.29
CA SER A 5 -8.15 -7.09 13.61
C SER A 5 -8.94 -7.44 12.34
N GLU A 6 -10.26 -7.26 12.40
CA GLU A 6 -11.13 -7.43 11.22
C GLU A 6 -10.87 -6.35 10.16
N SER A 7 -10.72 -5.09 10.58
CA SER A 7 -10.36 -3.98 9.67
C SER A 7 -9.02 -4.25 8.97
N MET A 8 -8.00 -4.66 9.73
CA MET A 8 -6.67 -5.02 9.20
C MET A 8 -6.76 -6.15 8.16
N HIS A 9 -7.49 -7.22 8.50
CA HIS A 9 -7.67 -8.37 7.62
C HIS A 9 -8.40 -8.00 6.32
N LYS A 10 -9.46 -7.20 6.42
CA LYS A 10 -10.22 -6.71 5.27
C LYS A 10 -9.36 -5.88 4.33
N SER A 11 -8.55 -4.94 4.87
CA SER A 11 -7.63 -4.14 4.07
C SER A 11 -6.61 -5.01 3.34
N MET A 12 -6.04 -6.01 4.02
CA MET A 12 -5.11 -6.96 3.42
C MET A 12 -5.75 -7.77 2.28
N MET A 13 -6.94 -8.33 2.50
CA MET A 13 -7.64 -9.13 1.48
C MET A 13 -8.00 -8.31 0.24
N SER A 14 -8.50 -7.08 0.44
CA SER A 14 -8.80 -6.17 -0.68
C SER A 14 -7.57 -5.84 -1.53
N GLY A 15 -6.42 -5.62 -0.90
CA GLY A 15 -5.16 -5.36 -1.63
C GLY A 15 -4.68 -6.58 -2.42
N MET A 16 -4.76 -7.77 -1.81
CA MET A 16 -4.37 -9.02 -2.45
C MET A 16 -5.25 -9.36 -3.66
N ASP A 17 -6.56 -9.13 -3.58
CA ASP A 17 -7.47 -9.36 -4.70
C ASP A 17 -7.21 -8.40 -5.87
N GLY A 18 -6.87 -7.14 -5.57
CA GLY A 18 -6.44 -6.18 -6.59
C GLY A 18 -5.16 -6.62 -7.30
N MET A 19 -4.15 -7.05 -6.56
CA MET A 19 -2.89 -7.54 -7.14
C MET A 19 -3.09 -8.80 -7.99
N LYS A 20 -3.94 -9.74 -7.57
CA LYS A 20 -4.26 -10.95 -8.36
C LYS A 20 -4.92 -10.65 -9.71
N GLN A 21 -5.63 -9.54 -9.82
CA GLN A 21 -6.31 -9.13 -11.05
C GLN A 21 -5.42 -8.31 -11.99
N MET A 22 -4.22 -7.92 -11.56
CA MET A 22 -3.29 -7.19 -12.39
C MET A 22 -2.82 -8.03 -13.58
N LYS A 23 -2.92 -7.46 -14.79
CA LYS A 23 -2.34 -8.04 -15.99
C LYS A 23 -0.90 -7.55 -16.15
N MET A 24 0.03 -8.49 -16.26
CA MET A 24 1.43 -8.18 -16.57
C MET A 24 1.54 -7.69 -18.00
N SER A 25 2.30 -6.62 -18.20
CA SER A 25 2.56 -6.03 -19.50
C SER A 25 3.67 -6.75 -20.26
N GLY A 26 4.53 -7.50 -19.54
CA GLY A 26 5.72 -8.14 -20.09
C GLY A 26 6.95 -7.23 -20.10
N ASP A 27 6.79 -5.96 -19.74
CA ASP A 27 7.85 -5.01 -19.46
C ASP A 27 8.09 -5.00 -17.94
N ILE A 28 9.26 -5.49 -17.51
CA ILE A 28 9.60 -5.66 -16.10
C ILE A 28 9.59 -4.33 -15.34
N ASP A 29 10.00 -3.23 -15.97
CA ASP A 29 10.05 -1.94 -15.29
C ASP A 29 8.63 -1.41 -15.07
N LYS A 30 7.75 -1.56 -16.08
CA LYS A 30 6.33 -1.20 -15.96
C LYS A 30 5.61 -2.08 -14.95
N ASP A 31 5.87 -3.37 -15.00
CA ASP A 31 5.26 -4.34 -14.09
C ASP A 31 5.71 -4.10 -12.65
N PHE A 32 6.99 -3.81 -12.42
CA PHE A 32 7.50 -3.40 -11.11
C PHE A 32 6.82 -2.13 -10.61
N ALA A 33 6.74 -1.08 -11.44
CA ALA A 33 6.16 0.19 -11.03
C ALA A 33 4.67 0.06 -10.68
N MET A 34 3.90 -0.69 -11.47
CA MET A 34 2.49 -0.95 -11.21
C MET A 34 2.28 -1.81 -9.96
N MET A 35 3.06 -2.89 -9.80
CA MET A 35 2.97 -3.77 -8.62
C MET A 35 3.34 -3.02 -7.33
N MET A 36 4.45 -2.29 -7.33
CA MET A 36 4.88 -1.54 -6.15
C MET A 36 3.91 -0.43 -5.78
N LYS A 37 3.30 0.24 -6.77
CA LYS A 37 2.25 1.23 -6.48
C LYS A 37 1.08 0.58 -5.73
N MET A 38 0.58 -0.58 -6.20
CA MET A 38 -0.54 -1.26 -5.53
C MET A 38 -0.16 -1.81 -4.16
N HIS A 39 1.03 -2.41 -4.03
CA HIS A 39 1.55 -2.90 -2.76
C HIS A 39 1.68 -1.76 -1.73
N HIS A 40 2.22 -0.61 -2.13
CA HIS A 40 2.30 0.56 -1.27
C HIS A 40 0.93 1.09 -0.89
N GLN A 41 -0.04 1.14 -1.83
CA GLN A 41 -1.40 1.56 -1.50
C GLN A 41 -2.03 0.65 -0.43
N GLN A 42 -1.85 -0.66 -0.52
CA GLN A 42 -2.32 -1.60 0.50
C GLN A 42 -1.67 -1.31 1.87
N ALA A 43 -0.35 -1.11 1.89
CA ALA A 43 0.38 -0.79 3.11
C ALA A 43 -0.04 0.56 3.72
N LEU A 44 -0.38 1.56 2.91
CA LEU A 44 -0.99 2.81 3.39
C LEU A 44 -2.32 2.55 4.11
N ASP A 45 -3.17 1.71 3.55
CA ASP A 45 -4.49 1.45 4.12
C ASP A 45 -4.39 0.64 5.43
N MET A 46 -3.45 -0.30 5.53
CA MET A 46 -3.14 -0.99 6.78
C MET A 46 -2.52 -0.05 7.83
N ALA A 47 -1.60 0.83 7.42
CA ALA A 47 -0.98 1.79 8.31
C ALA A 47 -2.01 2.78 8.89
N LYS A 48 -3.02 3.19 8.11
CA LYS A 48 -4.13 4.02 8.61
C LYS A 48 -4.92 3.29 9.71
N VAL A 49 -5.21 1.99 9.52
CA VAL A 49 -5.90 1.19 10.55
C VAL A 49 -5.07 1.15 11.84
N GLU A 50 -3.75 0.98 11.76
CA GLU A 50 -2.88 1.01 12.95
C GLU A 50 -2.86 2.40 13.62
N VAL A 51 -2.78 3.48 12.85
CA VAL A 51 -2.83 4.85 13.39
C VAL A 51 -4.18 5.14 14.06
N GLU A 52 -5.28 4.62 13.54
CA GLU A 52 -6.62 4.86 14.09
C GLU A 52 -6.90 3.97 15.31
N GLN A 53 -6.62 2.67 15.20
CA GLN A 53 -7.13 1.64 16.11
C GLN A 53 -6.04 0.96 16.94
N GLY A 54 -4.77 1.16 16.59
CA GLY A 54 -3.61 0.61 17.29
C GLY A 54 -3.44 1.21 18.68
N LYS A 55 -2.81 0.42 19.55
CA LYS A 55 -2.57 0.78 20.97
C LYS A 55 -1.10 1.07 21.29
N SER A 56 -0.16 0.58 20.48
CA SER A 56 1.28 0.82 20.70
C SER A 56 1.69 2.17 20.12
N PRO A 57 2.16 3.14 20.93
CA PRO A 57 2.64 4.41 20.42
C PRO A 57 3.78 4.26 19.40
N GLU A 58 4.63 3.26 19.60
CA GLU A 58 5.77 2.94 18.72
C GLU A 58 5.28 2.48 17.34
N LEU A 59 4.30 1.57 17.30
CA LEU A 59 3.73 1.09 16.03
C LEU A 59 2.92 2.18 15.32
N LYS A 60 2.21 3.04 16.05
CA LYS A 60 1.51 4.19 15.45
C LYS A 60 2.47 5.21 14.83
N ALA A 61 3.61 5.46 15.48
CA ALA A 61 4.67 6.31 14.95
C ALA A 61 5.30 5.70 13.69
N MET A 62 5.57 4.38 13.71
CA MET A 62 6.05 3.65 12.54
C MET A 62 5.04 3.72 11.38
N ALA A 63 3.76 3.47 11.65
CA ALA A 63 2.70 3.52 10.66
C ALA A 63 2.54 4.92 10.04
N SER A 64 2.62 5.97 10.86
CA SER A 64 2.60 7.36 10.38
C SER A 64 3.80 7.68 9.46
N LYS A 65 4.99 7.16 9.79
CA LYS A 65 6.17 7.28 8.94
C LYS A 65 5.99 6.52 7.62
N MET A 66 5.46 5.29 7.67
CA MET A 66 5.15 4.50 6.47
C MET A 66 4.17 5.23 5.57
N ILE A 67 3.15 5.88 6.13
CA ILE A 67 2.18 6.67 5.35
C ILE A 67 2.89 7.76 4.55
N LYS A 68 3.75 8.54 5.20
CA LYS A 68 4.50 9.62 4.56
C LYS A 68 5.42 9.10 3.45
N ASP A 69 6.22 8.08 3.76
CA ASP A 69 7.25 7.60 2.85
C ASP A 69 6.63 6.91 1.64
N GLN A 70 5.65 6.03 1.84
CA GLN A 70 5.04 5.27 0.76
C GLN A 70 4.10 6.13 -0.10
N THR A 71 3.50 7.20 0.44
CA THR A 71 2.79 8.18 -0.38
C THR A 71 3.73 8.85 -1.38
N LYS A 72 4.94 9.23 -0.93
CA LYS A 72 5.96 9.82 -1.79
C LYS A 72 6.45 8.82 -2.85
N GLU A 73 6.62 7.55 -2.49
CA GLU A 73 7.02 6.49 -3.44
C GLU A 73 5.95 6.26 -4.50
N ILE A 74 4.65 6.25 -4.12
CA ILE A 74 3.54 6.19 -5.08
C ILE A 74 3.59 7.36 -6.07
N GLU A 75 3.81 8.59 -5.59
CA GLU A 75 3.94 9.76 -6.46
C GLU A 75 5.12 9.63 -7.43
N GLN A 76 6.25 9.11 -6.97
CA GLN A 76 7.43 8.86 -7.81
C GLN A 76 7.15 7.81 -8.88
N LEU A 77 6.50 6.70 -8.52
CA LEU A 77 6.10 5.65 -9.46
C LEU A 77 5.09 6.19 -10.50
N ASP A 78 4.12 7.00 -10.08
CA ASP A 78 3.16 7.64 -10.98
C ASP A 78 3.83 8.63 -11.94
N GLN A 79 4.78 9.41 -11.46
CA GLN A 79 5.56 10.31 -12.30
C GLN A 79 6.44 9.54 -13.29
N TRP A 80 7.05 8.44 -12.86
CA TRP A 80 7.84 7.58 -13.74
C TRP A 80 6.96 6.97 -14.82
N MET A 81 5.82 6.36 -14.48
CA MET A 81 4.90 5.75 -15.44
C MET A 81 4.35 6.76 -16.47
N LYS A 82 4.05 8.00 -16.04
CA LYS A 82 3.62 9.08 -16.96
C LYS A 82 4.67 9.45 -18.01
N LYS A 83 5.95 9.20 -17.75
CA LYS A 83 7.06 9.46 -18.68
C LYS A 83 7.30 8.31 -19.67
N GLN A 84 6.83 7.09 -19.38
CA GLN A 84 7.05 5.89 -20.20
C GLN A 84 6.09 5.76 -21.39
N LYS A 85 5.78 6.89 -22.06
CA LYS A 85 4.92 6.90 -23.26
C LYS A 85 5.46 5.98 -24.35
#